data_AF-A0A958ADG0-F1
#
_entry.id   AF-A0A958ADG0-F1
#
_cell.length_a   1.000
_cell.length_b   1.000
_cell.length_c   1.000
_cell.angle_alpha   90.00
_cell.angle_beta   90.00
_cell.angle_gamma   90.00
#
_symmetry.space_group_name_H-M   'P 1'
#
loop_
_entity.id
_entity.type
_entity.pdbx_description
1 polymer ?
#
loop_
_entity_poly.entity_id
_entity_poly.type
_entity_poly.pdbx_seq_one_letter_code
_entity_poly.pdbx_strand_id
1 'polypeptide(L)' 'MKAEYDFSEGKRGALLSTKGKTRITIYIDDAILEEFRSRAEEAGMGYQTMINDALKEYLSKSSEKPVTESTLRRIL' A
#
# COMPACT_ATOMS: atom_id res chain seq x y z
N MET A 1 20.78 13.99 -30.55
CA MET A 1 20.66 14.11 -29.07
C MET A 1 21.76 15.04 -28.60
N LYS A 2 21.47 16.04 -27.73
CA LYS A 2 22.52 16.95 -27.22
C LYS A 2 23.28 16.30 -26.06
N ALA A 3 24.58 16.55 -26.00
CA ALA A 3 25.49 15.95 -25.03
C ALA A 3 25.29 16.50 -23.61
N GLU A 4 24.85 17.76 -23.47
CA GLU A 4 24.75 18.43 -22.17
C GLU A 4 23.49 19.28 -22.11
N TYR A 5 22.81 19.19 -20.96
CA TYR A 5 21.62 19.96 -20.63
C TYR A 5 21.91 20.70 -19.33
N ASP A 6 21.75 22.02 -19.35
CA ASP A 6 21.88 22.84 -18.16
C ASP A 6 20.57 22.77 -17.36
N PHE A 7 20.65 22.26 -16.14
CA PHE A 7 19.53 22.12 -15.21
C PHE A 7 19.60 23.14 -14.05
N SER A 8 20.37 24.22 -14.22
CA SER A 8 20.65 25.18 -13.15
C SER A 8 19.40 25.95 -12.70
N GLU A 9 18.37 26.03 -13.55
CA GLU A 9 17.06 26.63 -13.23
C GLU A 9 15.99 25.61 -12.82
N GLY A 10 16.37 24.34 -12.61
CA GLY A 10 15.46 23.28 -12.18
C GLY A 10 14.96 23.49 -10.76
N LYS A 11 13.80 24.13 -10.57
CA LYS A 11 13.10 24.12 -9.28
C LYS A 11 12.70 22.68 -8.95
N ARG A 12 13.28 22.11 -7.88
CA ARG A 12 12.77 20.89 -7.23
C ARG A 12 11.39 21.20 -6.67
N GLY A 13 10.35 20.97 -7.48
CA GLY A 13 8.97 20.99 -7.00
C GLY A 13 8.85 20.00 -5.84
N ALA A 14 8.17 20.40 -4.76
CA ALA A 14 7.86 19.50 -3.66
C ALA A 14 7.24 18.23 -4.26
N LEU A 15 7.83 17.06 -3.96
CA LEU A 15 7.22 15.79 -4.32
C LEU A 15 5.76 15.87 -3.87
N LEU A 16 4.84 15.88 -4.85
CA LEU A 16 3.41 15.91 -4.60
C LEU A 16 3.12 14.87 -3.53
N SER A 17 2.68 15.34 -2.36
CA SER A 17 2.33 14.47 -1.25
C SER A 17 1.33 13.45 -1.81
N THR A 18 1.66 12.17 -1.70
CA THR A 18 0.79 11.09 -2.21
C THR A 18 -0.51 11.13 -1.42
N LYS A 19 -1.49 11.90 -1.92
CA LYS A 19 -2.72 12.24 -1.22
C LYS A 19 -3.39 10.94 -0.70
N GLY A 20 -3.49 10.79 0.62
CA GLY A 20 -4.10 9.62 1.26
C GLY A 20 -3.21 8.39 1.48
N LYS A 21 -1.90 8.46 1.22
CA LYS A 21 -0.94 7.38 1.54
C LYS A 21 0.12 7.90 2.52
N THR A 22 0.27 7.20 3.65
CA THR A 22 1.28 7.51 4.65
C THR A 22 2.46 6.55 4.50
N ARG A 23 3.68 7.08 4.37
CA ARG A 23 4.89 6.26 4.43
C ARG A 23 5.11 5.82 5.87
N ILE A 24 5.13 4.51 6.09
CA ILE A 24 5.42 3.91 7.40
C ILE A 24 6.64 3.00 7.28
N THR A 25 7.33 2.80 8.40
CA THR A 25 8.37 1.77 8.52
C THR A 25 7.77 0.60 9.27
N ILE A 26 7.69 -0.57 8.62
CA ILE A 26 7.17 -1.80 9.19
C ILE A 26 8.13 -2.94 8.83
N TYR A 27 8.22 -3.93 9.70
CA TYR A 27 8.88 -5.19 9.37
C TYR A 27 7.86 -6.10 8.68
N ILE A 28 8.24 -6.64 7.52
CA ILE A 28 7.51 -7.67 6.80
C ILE A 28 8.51 -8.81 6.59
N ASP A 29 8.03 -10.05 6.67
CA ASP A 29 8.85 -11.22 6.41
C ASP A 29 9.37 -11.22 4.96
N ASP A 30 10.63 -11.62 4.77
CA ASP A 30 11.28 -11.56 3.46
C ASP A 30 10.59 -12.49 2.45
N ALA A 31 10.17 -13.69 2.88
CA ALA A 31 9.48 -14.64 2.02
C ALA A 31 8.13 -14.08 1.51
N ILE A 32 7.42 -13.33 2.37
CA ILE A 32 6.18 -12.66 1.98
C ILE A 32 6.49 -11.52 0.99
N LEU A 33 7.54 -10.74 1.23
CA LEU A 33 7.91 -9.65 0.33
C LEU A 33 8.30 -10.18 -1.07
N GLU A 34 9.06 -11.27 -1.14
CA GLU A 34 9.43 -11.92 -2.40
C GLU A 34 8.21 -12.44 -3.16
N GLU A 35 7.28 -13.10 -2.47
CA GLU A 35 6.05 -13.60 -3.10
C GLU A 35 5.18 -12.45 -3.67
N PHE A 36 5.01 -11.37 -2.90
CA PHE A 36 4.28 -10.20 -3.40
C PHE A 36 5.00 -9.49 -4.54
N ARG A 37 6.33 -9.55 -4.62
CA ARG A 37 7.07 -9.03 -5.80
C ARG A 37 6.79 -9.86 -7.03
N SER A 38 6.98 -11.19 -6.94
CA SER A 38 6.76 -12.10 -8.07
C SER A 38 5.33 -11.99 -8.61
N ARG A 39 4.32 -12.05 -7.73
CA ARG A 39 2.91 -11.93 -8.14
C ARG A 39 2.58 -10.57 -8.73
N ALA A 40 3.18 -9.49 -8.22
CA ALA A 40 2.93 -8.16 -8.72
C ALA A 40 3.58 -7.93 -10.10
N GLU A 41 4.74 -8.53 -10.35
CA GLU A 41 5.38 -8.55 -11.67
C GLU A 41 4.49 -9.27 -12.70
N GLU A 42 3.93 -10.43 -12.36
CA GLU A 42 2.99 -11.16 -13.22
C GLU A 42 1.71 -10.35 -13.51
N ALA A 43 1.19 -9.65 -12.50
CA ALA A 43 0.01 -8.80 -12.62
C ALA A 43 0.28 -7.42 -13.25
N GLY A 44 1.54 -7.08 -13.54
CA GLY A 44 1.94 -5.78 -14.06
C GLY A 44 1.65 -4.61 -13.10
N MET A 45 1.60 -4.87 -11.79
CA MET A 45 1.32 -3.87 -10.75
C MET A 45 2.49 -3.73 -9.77
N GLY A 46 2.52 -2.65 -8.99
CA GLY A 46 3.53 -2.50 -7.93
C GLY A 46 3.22 -3.41 -6.73
N TYR A 47 4.22 -4.11 -6.19
CA TYR A 47 4.07 -4.97 -5.00
C TYR A 47 3.49 -4.20 -3.80
N GLN A 48 3.86 -2.92 -3.62
CA GLN A 48 3.28 -2.07 -2.56
C GLN A 48 1.78 -1.81 -2.76
N THR A 49 1.33 -1.71 -4.01
CA THR A 49 -0.10 -1.57 -4.33
C THR A 49 -0.83 -2.86 -4.01
N MET A 50 -0.24 -4.02 -4.36
CA MET A 50 -0.81 -5.33 -4.10
C MET A 50 -0.93 -5.62 -2.60
N ILE A 51 0.11 -5.29 -1.81
CA ILE A 51 0.07 -5.38 -0.35
C ILE A 51 -1.05 -4.50 0.22
N ASN A 52 -1.18 -3.26 -0.24
CA ASN A 52 -2.25 -2.37 0.22
C ASN A 52 -3.64 -2.89 -0.15
N ASP A 53 -3.80 -3.51 -1.32
CA ASP A 53 -5.06 -4.10 -1.74
C ASP A 53 -5.45 -5.31 -0.88
N ALA A 54 -4.49 -6.20 -0.60
CA ALA A 54 -4.67 -7.32 0.32
C ALA A 54 -5.06 -6.85 1.74
N LEU A 55 -4.44 -5.78 2.24
CA LEU A 55 -4.81 -5.18 3.53
C LEU A 55 -6.23 -4.59 3.51
N LYS A 56 -6.63 -3.94 2.41
CA LYS A 56 -8.02 -3.46 2.24
C LYS A 56 -9.01 -4.60 2.20
N GLU A 57 -8.71 -5.66 1.45
CA GLU A 57 -9.56 -6.84 1.38
C GLU A 57 -9.71 -7.51 2.75
N TYR A 58 -8.60 -7.65 3.49
CA TYR A 58 -8.62 -8.18 4.86
C TYR A 58 -9.50 -7.33 5.79
N LEU A 59 -9.43 -6.00 5.69
CA LEU A 59 -10.29 -5.09 6.46
C LEU A 59 -11.76 -5.17 6.05
N SER A 60 -12.04 -5.31 4.74
CA SER A 60 -13.40 -5.51 4.24
C SER A 60 -14.00 -6.83 4.76
N LYS A 61 -13.24 -7.92 4.69
CA LYS A 61 -13.60 -9.24 5.25
C LYS A 61 -13.74 -9.20 6.77
N SER A 62 -12.95 -8.38 7.45
CA SER A 62 -13.02 -8.19 8.90
C SER A 62 -14.15 -7.26 9.35
N SER A 63 -14.75 -6.47 8.45
CA SER A 63 -15.99 -5.74 8.69
C SER A 63 -17.22 -6.65 8.59
N GLU A 64 -17.08 -7.82 7.96
CA GLU A 64 -17.98 -8.96 8.11
C GLU A 64 -17.65 -9.71 9.42
N LYS A 65 -17.62 -9.00 10.57
CA LYS A 65 -17.48 -9.69 11.85
C LYS A 65 -18.67 -10.64 12.01
N PRO A 66 -18.48 -11.95 12.29
CA PRO A 66 -19.57 -12.73 12.86
C PRO A 66 -20.02 -12.01 14.12
N VAL A 67 -21.33 -11.80 14.26
CA VAL A 67 -21.93 -11.11 15.40
C VAL A 67 -21.39 -11.75 16.69
N THR A 68 -20.46 -11.08 17.35
CA THR A 68 -19.85 -11.58 18.59
C THR A 68 -20.86 -11.42 19.72
N GLU A 69 -20.95 -12.36 20.67
CA GLU A 69 -21.88 -12.29 21.82
C GLU A 69 -21.81 -10.95 22.58
N SER A 70 -20.63 -10.33 22.62
CA SER A 70 -20.38 -9.01 23.22
C SER A 70 -21.18 -7.88 22.55
N THR A 71 -21.50 -8.02 21.26
CA THR A 71 -22.32 -7.07 20.49
C THR A 71 -23.82 -7.29 20.74
N LEU A 72 -24.27 -8.54 20.93
CA LEU A 72 -25.68 -8.87 21.21
C LEU A 72 -26.11 -8.46 22.64
N ARG A 73 -25.24 -8.64 23.64
CA ARG A 73 -25.52 -8.22 25.04
C ARG A 73 -25.57 -6.72 25.27
N ARG A 74 -25.18 -5.90 24.29
CA ARG A 74 -25.25 -4.43 24.38
C ARG A 74 -26.64 -3.88 24.01
N ILE A 75 -27.48 -4.71 23.38
CA ILE A 75 -28.75 -4.28 22.77
C ILE A 75 -29.97 -4.82 23.55
N LEU A 76 -29.76 -5.65 24.59
CA LEU A 76 -30.77 -6.11 25.55
C LEU A 76 -30.50 -5.47 26.91
#